data_AF-A0A1E3ZZG9-F1
#
_entry.id   AF-A0A1E3ZZG9-F1
#
_cell.length_a   1.000
_cell.length_b   1.000
_cell.length_c   1.000
_cell.angle_alpha   90.00
_cell.angle_beta   90.00
_cell.angle_gamma   90.00
#
_symmetry.space_group_name_H-M   'P 1'
#
loop_
_entity.id
_entity.type
_entity.pdbx_description
1 polymer ?
#
loop_
_entity_poly.entity_id
_entity_poly.type
_entity_poly.pdbx_seq_one_letter_code
_entity_poly.pdbx_strand_id
1 'polypeptide(L)'
;MDDVKKPSAYLTGALAAIVFGAATAWLIHGTTGVHIPLLAAAVAGIVIGLIDPRKGWIPALIQSVVLAAGVLLPGRNTPVPEIEYHSLIGAVGLTFAGSFIGAFIKRAFDS
;
A
#
# COMPACT_ATOMS: atom_id res chain seq x y z
N MET A 1 26.05 -24.77 -0.35
CA MET A 1 24.95 -24.18 0.42
C MET A 1 24.86 -22.75 -0.02
N ASP A 2 23.80 -22.49 -0.77
CA ASP A 2 23.75 -21.50 -1.81
C ASP A 2 23.74 -20.08 -1.26
N ASP A 3 24.53 -19.23 -1.92
CA ASP A 3 24.54 -17.80 -1.77
C ASP A 3 23.18 -17.27 -2.29
N VAL A 4 22.18 -17.28 -1.40
CA VAL A 4 20.86 -16.72 -1.67
C VAL A 4 21.05 -15.22 -1.91
N LYS A 5 21.22 -14.84 -3.19
CA LYS A 5 21.24 -13.46 -3.65
C LYS A 5 20.06 -12.74 -3.02
N LYS A 6 20.32 -11.93 -1.99
CA LYS A 6 19.29 -11.10 -1.38
C LYS A 6 18.66 -10.27 -2.50
N PRO A 7 17.33 -10.36 -2.72
CA PRO A 7 16.68 -9.53 -3.73
C PRO A 7 16.99 -8.06 -3.43
N SER A 8 17.18 -7.27 -4.49
CA SER A 8 17.43 -5.84 -4.33
C SER A 8 16.29 -5.24 -3.49
N ALA A 9 16.61 -4.30 -2.59
CA ALA A 9 15.61 -3.68 -1.70
C ALA A 9 14.40 -3.13 -2.48
N TYR A 10 14.63 -2.70 -3.72
CA TYR A 10 13.60 -2.27 -4.67
C TYR A 10 12.62 -3.37 -5.04
N LEU A 11 13.10 -4.57 -5.35
CA LEU A 11 12.25 -5.70 -5.72
C LEU A 11 11.39 -6.12 -4.54
N THR A 12 11.96 -6.18 -3.34
CA THR A 12 11.24 -6.53 -2.11
C THR A 12 10.17 -5.50 -1.76
N GLY A 13 10.48 -4.21 -1.86
CA GLY A 13 9.53 -3.13 -1.63
C GLY A 13 8.39 -3.12 -2.66
N ALA A 14 8.69 -3.34 -3.94
CA ALA A 14 7.68 -3.42 -5.00
C ALA A 14 6.75 -4.63 -4.84
N LEU A 15 7.29 -5.80 -4.51
CA LEU A 15 6.48 -7.00 -4.25
C LEU A 15 5.58 -6.81 -3.03
N ALA A 16 6.12 -6.24 -1.94
CA ALA A 16 5.33 -5.92 -0.76
C ALA A 16 4.20 -4.94 -1.09
N ALA A 17 4.49 -3.87 -1.85
CA ALA A 17 3.49 -2.90 -2.30
C ALA A 17 2.38 -3.53 -3.15
N ILE A 18 2.72 -4.46 -4.05
CA ILE A 18 1.74 -5.17 -4.87
C ILE A 18 0.85 -6.06 -3.99
N VAL A 19 1.45 -6.87 -3.10
CA VAL A 19 0.71 -7.78 -2.23
C VAL A 19 -0.22 -7.02 -1.29
N PHE A 20 0.30 -6.00 -0.60
CA PHE A 20 -0.50 -5.19 0.31
C PHE A 20 -1.56 -4.35 -0.42
N GLY A 21 -1.24 -3.83 -1.60
CA GLY A 21 -2.20 -3.12 -2.44
C GLY A 21 -3.35 -4.02 -2.87
N ALA A 22 -3.06 -5.24 -3.34
CA ALA A 22 -4.08 -6.21 -3.74
C ALA A 22 -4.95 -6.66 -2.54
N ALA A 23 -4.32 -6.95 -1.39
CA ALA A 23 -5.04 -7.30 -0.17
C ALA A 23 -5.95 -6.16 0.30
N THR A 24 -5.46 -4.92 0.26
CA THR A 24 -6.25 -3.75 0.68
C THR A 24 -7.38 -3.47 -0.31
N ALA A 25 -7.16 -3.65 -1.62
CA ALA A 25 -8.21 -3.53 -2.63
C ALA A 25 -9.30 -4.59 -2.43
N TRP A 26 -8.92 -5.83 -2.07
CA TRP A 26 -9.87 -6.88 -1.71
C TRP A 26 -10.68 -6.53 -0.45
N LEU A 27 -10.08 -5.88 0.54
CA LEU A 27 -10.78 -5.40 1.73
C LEU A 27 -11.74 -4.23 1.45
N ILE A 28 -11.49 -3.44 0.40
CA ILE A 28 -12.40 -2.35 -0.02
C ILE A 28 -13.65 -2.95 -0.67
N HIS A 29 -13.50 -3.99 -1.49
CA HIS A 29 -14.61 -4.62 -2.19
C HIS A 29 -15.66 -5.20 -1.23
N GLY A 30 -16.90 -4.73 -1.35
CA GLY A 30 -18.01 -5.22 -0.54
C GLY A 30 -17.97 -4.75 0.92
N THR A 31 -17.15 -3.75 1.25
CA THR A 31 -17.10 -3.22 2.62
C THR A 31 -18.32 -2.36 2.93
N THR A 32 -18.88 -2.55 4.13
CA THR A 32 -19.92 -1.68 4.69
C THR A 32 -19.34 -0.54 5.54
N GLY A 33 -18.02 -0.48 5.69
CA GLY A 33 -17.35 0.49 6.54
C GLY A 33 -15.92 0.82 6.12
N VAL A 34 -15.49 2.04 6.43
CA VAL A 34 -14.20 2.59 5.95
C VAL A 34 -13.01 2.19 6.83
N HIS A 35 -13.23 1.78 8.08
CA HIS A 35 -12.18 1.67 9.10
C HIS A 35 -11.15 0.57 8.81
N ILE A 36 -11.61 -0.63 8.38
CA ILE A 36 -10.73 -1.77 8.13
C ILE A 36 -9.82 -1.54 6.92
N PRO A 37 -10.33 -1.08 5.75
CA PRO A 37 -9.46 -0.76 4.62
C PRO A 37 -8.44 0.33 4.92
N LEU A 38 -8.84 1.38 5.66
CA LEU A 38 -7.95 2.48 6.03
C LEU A 38 -6.83 2.02 6.97
N LEU A 39 -7.16 1.21 7.98
CA LEU A 39 -6.17 0.64 8.88
C LEU A 39 -5.18 -0.25 8.12
N ALA A 40 -5.67 -1.10 7.22
CA ALA A 40 -4.84 -1.95 6.37
C ALA A 40 -3.89 -1.12 5.49
N ALA A 41 -4.41 -0.06 4.85
CA ALA A 41 -3.62 0.86 4.04
C ALA A 41 -2.52 1.57 4.84
N ALA A 42 -2.84 2.04 6.05
CA ALA A 42 -1.88 2.71 6.93
C ALA A 42 -0.75 1.77 7.38
N VAL A 43 -1.11 0.56 7.84
CA VAL A 43 -0.13 -0.44 8.28
C VAL A 43 0.74 -0.89 7.11
N ALA A 44 0.14 -1.18 5.95
CA ALA A 44 0.86 -1.51 4.73
C ALA A 44 1.84 -0.41 4.33
N GLY A 45 1.39 0.85 4.34
CA GLY A 45 2.20 2.04 4.13
C GLY A 45 3.42 2.09 5.06
N ILE A 46 3.22 1.90 6.36
CA ILE A 46 4.32 1.88 7.33
C ILE A 46 5.33 0.79 6.99
N VAL A 47 4.87 -0.44 6.70
CA VAL A 47 5.75 -1.57 6.38
C VAL A 47 6.58 -1.29 5.13
N ILE A 48 5.99 -0.78 4.05
CA ILE A 48 6.75 -0.46 2.83
C ILE A 48 7.76 0.67 3.06
N GLY A 49 7.44 1.64 3.91
CA GLY A 49 8.36 2.72 4.30
C GLY A 49 9.54 2.22 5.12
N LEU A 50 9.33 1.20 5.97
CA LEU A 50 10.41 0.54 6.71
C LEU A 50 11.33 -0.27 5.79
N ILE A 51 10.79 -0.89 4.73
CA ILE A 51 11.55 -1.70 3.76
C ILE A 51 12.46 -0.81 2.90
N ASP A 52 11.95 0.32 2.39
CA ASP A 52 12.73 1.28 1.61
C ASP A 52 12.68 2.69 2.23
N PRO A 53 13.55 2.99 3.21
CA PRO A 53 13.50 4.26 3.93
C PRO A 53 14.02 5.47 3.14
N ARG A 54 14.75 5.25 2.03
CA ARG A 54 15.27 6.34 1.20
C ARG A 54 14.33 6.69 0.05
N LYS A 55 13.63 5.69 -0.51
CA LYS A 55 12.74 5.87 -1.66
C LYS A 55 11.35 5.28 -1.42
N GLY A 56 10.87 5.23 -0.18
CA GLY A 56 9.57 4.66 0.19
C GLY A 56 8.36 5.23 -0.56
N TRP A 57 8.48 6.42 -1.13
CA TRP A 57 7.48 6.98 -2.04
C TRP A 57 7.25 6.12 -3.30
N ILE A 58 8.26 5.39 -3.79
CA ILE A 58 8.15 4.50 -4.96
C ILE A 58 7.22 3.31 -4.66
N PRO A 59 7.47 2.47 -3.64
CA PRO A 59 6.53 1.41 -3.30
C PRO A 59 5.16 1.95 -2.87
N ALA A 60 5.07 3.15 -2.27
CA ALA A 60 3.78 3.77 -1.95
C ALA A 60 2.99 4.13 -3.21
N LEU A 61 3.67 4.64 -4.25
CA LEU A 61 3.06 4.89 -5.55
C LEU A 61 2.60 3.59 -6.20
N ILE A 62 3.42 2.53 -6.18
CA ILE A 62 3.04 1.21 -6.71
C ILE A 62 1.80 0.69 -5.99
N GLN A 63 1.79 0.71 -4.65
CA GLN A 63 0.64 0.26 -3.86
C GLN A 63 -0.63 1.08 -4.18
N SER A 64 -0.50 2.40 -4.35
CA SER A 64 -1.62 3.27 -4.71
C SER A 64 -2.18 2.97 -6.10
N VAL A 65 -1.31 2.68 -7.07
CA VAL A 65 -1.73 2.27 -8.42
C VAL A 65 -2.43 0.92 -8.38
N VAL A 66 -1.90 -0.06 -7.63
CA VAL A 66 -2.54 -1.38 -7.46
C VAL A 66 -3.89 -1.25 -6.77
N LEU A 67 -4.01 -0.39 -5.76
CA LEU A 67 -5.28 -0.08 -5.08
C LEU A 67 -6.31 0.50 -6.04
N ALA A 68 -5.94 1.56 -6.77
CA ALA A 68 -6.83 2.19 -7.74
C ALA A 68 -7.24 1.21 -8.83
N ALA A 69 -6.30 0.43 -9.36
CA ALA A 69 -6.59 -0.60 -10.36
C ALA A 69 -7.53 -1.68 -9.80
N GLY A 70 -7.28 -2.16 -8.59
CA GLY A 70 -8.08 -3.21 -7.95
C GLY A 70 -9.53 -2.78 -7.68
N VAL A 71 -9.77 -1.50 -7.37
CA VAL A 71 -11.11 -0.97 -7.10
C VAL A 71 -11.82 -0.52 -8.38
N LEU A 72 -11.12 0.16 -9.30
CA LEU A 72 -11.75 0.82 -10.46
C LEU A 72 -11.88 -0.09 -11.69
N LEU A 73 -10.99 -1.06 -11.90
CA LEU A 73 -11.05 -1.93 -13.09
C LEU A 73 -12.26 -2.88 -13.10
N PRO A 74 -12.66 -3.51 -11.98
CA PRO A 74 -13.83 -4.39 -11.97
C PRO A 74 -15.15 -3.66 -12.26
N GLY A 75 -15.27 -2.39 -11.87
CA GLY A 75 -16.47 -1.57 -12.02
C GLY A 75 -16.60 -0.84 -13.36
N ARG A 76 -15.88 -1.23 -14.41
CA ARG A 76 -15.84 -0.45 -15.67
C ARG A 76 -17.20 -0.24 -16.35
N ASN A 77 -18.20 -1.08 -16.02
CA ASN A 77 -19.57 -1.02 -16.53
C ASN A 77 -20.64 -0.70 -15.46
N THR A 78 -20.25 -0.52 -14.20
CA THR A 78 -21.17 -0.29 -13.07
C THR A 78 -20.59 0.75 -12.12
N PRO A 79 -21.37 1.75 -11.66
CA PRO A 79 -20.87 2.75 -10.72
C PRO A 79 -20.24 2.10 -9.48
N VAL A 80 -19.02 2.52 -9.13
CA VAL A 80 -18.36 2.10 -7.88
C VAL A 80 -19.17 2.67 -6.71
N PRO A 81 -19.54 1.85 -5.70
CA PRO A 81 -20.23 2.34 -4.52
C PRO A 81 -19.49 3.50 -3.85
N GLU A 82 -20.22 4.52 -3.39
CA GLU A 82 -19.63 5.73 -2.80
C GLU A 82 -18.69 5.41 -1.63
N ILE A 83 -19.04 4.41 -0.82
CA ILE A 83 -18.23 3.98 0.33
C ILE A 83 -16.90 3.36 -0.08
N GLU A 84 -16.86 2.64 -1.20
CA GLU A 84 -15.64 2.05 -1.74
C GLU A 84 -14.74 3.14 -2.34
N TYR A 85 -15.33 4.10 -3.03
CA TYR A 85 -14.60 5.25 -3.57
C TYR A 85 -14.00 6.14 -2.45
N HIS A 86 -14.76 6.40 -1.39
CA HIS A 86 -14.26 7.12 -0.22
C HIS A 86 -13.13 6.35 0.48
N SER A 87 -13.31 5.02 0.64
CA SER A 87 -12.28 4.14 1.20
C SER A 87 -11.01 4.14 0.35
N LEU A 88 -11.14 4.15 -0.98
CA LEU A 88 -10.01 4.20 -1.91
C LEU A 88 -9.21 5.50 -1.75
N ILE A 89 -9.88 6.66 -1.76
CA ILE A 89 -9.19 7.96 -1.60
C ILE A 89 -8.46 8.03 -0.27
N GLY A 90 -9.12 7.63 0.82
CA GLY A 90 -8.50 7.60 2.14
C GLY A 90 -7.34 6.62 2.23
N ALA A 91 -7.46 5.44 1.61
CA ALA A 91 -6.41 4.42 1.59
C ALA A 91 -5.18 4.89 0.82
N VAL A 92 -5.35 5.60 -0.30
CA VAL A 92 -4.23 6.20 -1.04
C VAL A 92 -3.50 7.21 -0.14
N GLY A 93 -4.23 8.14 0.49
CA GLY A 93 -3.63 9.12 1.40
C GLY A 93 -2.86 8.47 2.57
N LEU A 94 -3.46 7.48 3.21
CA LEU A 94 -2.85 6.75 4.32
C LEU A 94 -1.66 5.90 3.91
N THR A 95 -1.64 5.36 2.70
CA THR A 95 -0.48 4.62 2.17
C THR A 95 0.75 5.53 2.09
N PHE A 96 0.58 6.74 1.56
CA PHE A 96 1.67 7.72 1.52
C PHE A 96 2.09 8.18 2.93
N ALA A 97 1.13 8.57 3.77
CA ALA A 97 1.42 8.99 5.14
C ALA A 97 2.15 7.90 5.93
N GLY A 98 1.65 6.67 5.88
CA GLY A 98 2.27 5.49 6.49
C GLY A 98 3.68 5.26 5.97
N SER A 99 3.89 5.33 4.65
CA SER A 99 5.22 5.17 4.06
C SER A 99 6.22 6.23 4.51
N PHE A 100 5.79 7.49 4.65
CA PHE A 100 6.65 8.54 5.18
C PHE A 100 7.01 8.29 6.65
N ILE A 101 6.03 7.88 7.45
CA ILE A 101 6.22 7.54 8.87
C ILE A 101 7.19 6.36 9.02
N GLY A 102 6.96 5.26 8.31
CA GLY A 102 7.84 4.09 8.33
C GLY A 102 9.28 4.44 7.93
N ALA A 103 9.43 5.18 6.84
CA ALA A 103 10.75 5.65 6.39
C ALA A 103 11.42 6.57 7.41
N PHE A 104 10.67 7.45 8.06
CA PHE A 104 11.19 8.30 9.13
C PHE A 104 11.66 7.48 10.34
N ILE A 105 10.84 6.54 10.81
CA ILE A 105 11.17 5.64 11.92
C ILE A 105 12.47 4.89 11.61
N LYS A 106 12.55 4.21 10.46
CA LYS A 106 13.75 3.44 10.11
C LYS A 106 15.00 4.31 10.06
N ARG A 107 14.91 5.53 9.52
CA ARG A 107 16.02 6.48 9.53
C ARG A 107 16.42 6.92 10.93
N ALA A 108 15.46 7.19 11.82
CA ALA A 108 15.72 7.62 13.18
C ALA A 108 16.41 6.53 14.03
N PHE A 109 16.12 5.25 13.78
CA PHE A 109 16.72 4.12 14.50
C PHE A 109 18.02 3.58 13.88
N ASP A 110 18.25 3.81 12.58
CA ASP A 110 19.51 3.47 11.90
C ASP A 110 20.51 4.65 11.88
N SER A 111 20.22 5.74 12.62
CA SER A 111 21.11 6.90 12.82
C SER A 111 22.12 6.67 13.93
#